data_AF-A0A0S8BBT0-F1
#
_entry.id   AF-A0A0S8BBT0-F1
#
_cell.length_a   1.000
_cell.length_b   1.000
_cell.length_c   1.000
_cell.angle_alpha   90.00
_cell.angle_beta   90.00
_cell.angle_gamma   90.00
#
_symmetry.space_group_name_H-M   'P 1'
#
loop_
_entity.id
_entity.type
_entity.pdbx_description
1 polymer ?
#
loop_
_entity_poly.entity_id
_entity_poly.type
_entity_poly.pdbx_seq_one_letter_code
_entity_poly.pdbx_strand_id
1 'polypeptide(L)'
;EFLDPEDRILIVDDFLATGRTIEALARIVQNSGATLVGIATVVEKIFEGGRAELAHWQVPITSVATITDMSEGKIVLEEPS
;
A
#
# COMPACT_ATOMS: atom_id res chain seq x y z
N GLU A 1 1.43 -18.75 15.14
CA GLU A 1 2.80 -18.23 14.98
C GLU A 1 2.71 -16.71 15.03
N PHE A 2 3.66 -16.06 15.69
CA PHE A 2 3.72 -14.59 15.80
C PHE A 2 4.85 -14.07 14.90
N LEU A 3 4.88 -12.77 14.60
CA LEU A 3 5.98 -12.16 13.86
C LEU A 3 7.26 -12.15 14.73
N ASP A 4 8.36 -12.64 14.16
CA ASP A 4 9.70 -12.64 14.78
C ASP A 4 10.46 -11.36 14.37
N PRO A 5 11.31 -10.75 15.21
CA PRO A 5 12.08 -9.56 14.81
C PRO A 5 12.98 -9.74 13.57
N GLU A 6 13.38 -10.98 13.26
CA GLU A 6 14.15 -11.31 12.06
C GLU A 6 13.29 -11.38 10.78
N ASP A 7 11.96 -11.34 10.90
CA ASP A 7 11.05 -11.43 9.76
C ASP A 7 11.16 -10.20 8.84
N ARG A 8 10.99 -10.46 7.54
CA ARG A 8 10.95 -9.47 6.47
C ARG A 8 9.57 -9.49 5.83
N ILE A 9 8.77 -8.46 6.09
CA ILE A 9 7.34 -8.45 5.78
C ILE A 9 7.07 -7.59 4.53
N LEU A 10 6.41 -8.21 3.55
CA LEU A 10 5.77 -7.51 2.43
C LEU A 10 4.27 -7.47 2.73
N ILE A 11 3.70 -6.27 2.86
CA ILE A 11 2.25 -6.13 2.99
C ILE A 11 1.63 -6.24 1.60
N VAL A 12 0.60 -7.07 1.46
CA VAL A 12 -0.18 -7.23 0.22
C VAL A 12 -1.65 -6.98 0.53
N ASP A 13 -2.29 -6.10 -0.25
CA ASP A 13 -3.72 -5.78 -0.11
C ASP A 13 -4.40 -5.66 -1.48
N ASP A 14 -5.73 -5.64 -1.51
CA ASP A 14 -6.47 -5.47 -2.76
C ASP A 14 -6.43 -4.02 -3.26
N PHE A 15 -6.70 -3.04 -2.38
CA PHE A 15 -6.80 -1.63 -2.70
C PHE A 15 -5.87 -0.72 -1.88
N LEU A 16 -5.12 0.14 -2.59
CA LEU A 16 -4.53 1.35 -2.02
C LEU A 16 -5.48 2.54 -2.24
N ALA A 17 -6.26 2.84 -1.22
CA ALA A 17 -7.23 3.93 -1.14
C ALA A 17 -6.69 5.08 -0.28
N THR A 18 -7.23 5.29 0.92
CA THR A 18 -6.73 6.24 1.94
C THR A 18 -5.55 5.71 2.76
N GLY A 19 -5.14 4.45 2.54
CA GLY A 19 -3.98 3.80 3.16
C GLY A 19 -4.16 3.34 4.62
N ARG A 20 -5.33 3.51 5.24
CA ARG A 20 -5.51 3.28 6.70
C ARG A 20 -5.28 1.82 7.14
N THR A 21 -5.73 0.85 6.35
CA THR A 21 -5.52 -0.58 6.66
C THR A 21 -4.05 -0.93 6.60
N ILE A 22 -3.38 -0.55 5.51
CA ILE A 22 -1.95 -0.78 5.30
C ILE A 22 -1.12 -0.08 6.39
N GLU A 23 -1.49 1.14 6.78
CA GLU A 23 -0.86 1.87 7.89
C GLU A 23 -0.96 1.10 9.22
N ALA A 24 -2.14 0.53 9.53
CA ALA A 24 -2.32 -0.28 10.72
C ALA A 24 -1.46 -1.56 10.68
N LEU A 25 -1.38 -2.23 9.52
CA LEU A 25 -0.52 -3.40 9.32
C LEU A 25 0.97 -3.04 9.45
N ALA A 26 1.42 -1.93 8.86
CA ALA A 26 2.79 -1.45 8.96
C ALA A 26 3.18 -1.15 10.42
N ARG A 27 2.26 -0.58 11.22
CA ARG A 27 2.46 -0.40 12.66
C ARG A 27 2.56 -1.72 13.43
N ILE A 28 1.79 -2.74 13.05
CA ILE A 28 1.91 -4.08 13.66
C ILE A 28 3.29 -4.67 13.37
N VAL A 29 3.77 -4.57 12.13
CA VAL A 29 5.13 -5.00 11.75
C VAL A 29 6.17 -4.24 12.58
N GLN A 30 6.11 -2.91 12.62
CA GLN A 30 7.02 -2.09 13.44
C GLN A 30 6.99 -2.49 14.92
N ASN A 31 5.81 -2.66 15.51
CA ASN A 31 5.65 -3.02 16.92
C ASN A 31 6.17 -4.44 17.25
N SER A 32 6.21 -5.33 16.25
CA SER A 32 6.77 -6.68 16.42
C SER A 32 8.31 -6.72 16.38
N GLY A 33 8.96 -5.63 15.96
CA GLY A 33 10.40 -5.59 15.70
C GLY A 33 10.81 -6.14 14.33
N ALA A 34 9.88 -6.73 13.59
CA ALA A 34 10.10 -7.19 12.22
C ALA A 34 10.37 -6.02 11.26
N THR A 35 10.94 -6.34 10.11
CA THR A 35 11.29 -5.35 9.08
C THR A 35 10.22 -5.29 8.00
N LEU A 36 9.55 -4.15 7.84
CA LEU A 36 8.73 -3.88 6.65
C LEU A 36 9.66 -3.66 5.44
N VAL A 37 9.47 -4.41 4.37
CA VAL A 37 10.31 -4.33 3.15
C VAL A 37 9.60 -3.75 1.94
N GLY A 38 8.26 -3.61 1.99
CA GLY A 38 7.48 -3.10 0.87
C GLY A 38 5.98 -3.21 1.10
N ILE A 39 5.24 -2.57 0.21
CA ILE A 39 3.78 -2.62 0.12
C ILE A 39 3.43 -2.92 -1.35
N ALA A 40 2.58 -3.92 -1.57
CA ALA A 40 2.05 -4.25 -2.88
C ALA A 40 0.51 -4.22 -2.84
N THR A 41 -0.11 -3.58 -3.82
CA THR A 41 -1.57 -3.63 -3.98
C THR A 41 -1.97 -4.02 -5.39
N VAL A 42 -3.17 -4.58 -5.54
CA VAL A 42 -3.69 -4.89 -6.87
C VAL A 42 -4.14 -3.61 -7.57
N VAL A 43 -4.87 -2.74 -6.88
CA VAL A 43 -5.42 -1.51 -7.43
C VAL A 43 -5.13 -0.31 -6.54
N GLU A 44 -4.65 0.78 -7.12
CA GLU A 44 -4.48 2.06 -6.41
C GLU A 44 -5.44 3.12 -6.94
N LYS A 45 -6.00 3.94 -6.04
CA LYS A 45 -6.78 5.14 -6.37
C LYS A 45 -5.98 6.38 -5.97
N ILE A 46 -5.26 6.98 -6.91
CA ILE A 46 -4.30 8.06 -6.59
C ILE A 46 -4.96 9.30 -6.01
N PHE A 47 -6.23 9.54 -6.37
CA PHE A 47 -7.02 10.67 -5.91
C PHE A 47 -7.47 10.55 -4.44
N GLU A 48 -7.24 9.41 -3.77
CA GLU A 48 -7.50 9.25 -2.33
C GLU A 48 -6.26 9.43 -1.44
N GLY A 49 -5.08 9.66 -2.03
CA GLY A 49 -3.89 10.12 -1.32
C GLY A 49 -3.17 9.08 -0.45
N GLY A 50 -3.61 7.81 -0.41
CA GLY A 50 -3.02 6.79 0.46
C GLY A 50 -1.53 6.54 0.26
N ARG A 51 -1.03 6.61 -0.99
CA ARG A 51 0.41 6.49 -1.28
C ARG A 51 1.24 7.57 -0.58
N ALA A 52 0.77 8.83 -0.61
CA ALA A 52 1.47 9.94 0.04
C ALA A 52 1.49 9.76 1.56
N GLU A 53 0.38 9.31 2.14
CA GLU A 53 0.27 9.02 3.56
C GLU A 53 1.25 7.92 4.02
N LEU A 54 1.50 6.91 3.18
CA LEU A 54 2.39 5.80 3.48
C LEU A 54 3.87 6.07 3.13
N ALA A 55 4.18 7.18 2.45
CA ALA A 55 5.55 7.48 1.97
C ALA A 55 6.58 7.57 3.11
N HIS A 56 6.14 7.90 4.33
CA HIS A 56 7.00 8.00 5.50
C HIS A 56 7.60 6.66 5.96
N TRP A 57 7.05 5.52 5.51
CA TRP A 57 7.63 4.20 5.76
C TRP A 57 8.92 3.95 4.97
N GLN A 58 9.21 4.77 3.95
CA GLN A 58 10.44 4.69 3.16
C GLN A 58 10.70 3.31 2.53
N VAL A 59 9.63 2.57 2.23
CA VAL A 59 9.67 1.29 1.52
C VAL A 59 9.02 1.43 0.14
N PRO A 60 9.38 0.58 -0.84
CA PRO A 60 8.72 0.56 -2.13
C PRO A 60 7.21 0.30 -2.00
N ILE A 61 6.41 1.09 -2.74
CA ILE A 61 4.96 0.89 -2.88
C ILE A 61 4.67 0.62 -4.35
N THR A 62 4.18 -0.58 -4.66
CA THR A 62 3.86 -1.03 -6.03
C THR A 62 2.39 -1.36 -6.14
N SER A 63 1.77 -0.97 -7.26
CA SER A 63 0.37 -1.23 -7.57
C SER A 63 0.29 -1.82 -8.97
N VAL A 64 -0.52 -2.87 -9.16
CA VAL A 64 -0.63 -3.52 -10.48
C VAL A 64 -1.42 -2.65 -11.47
N ALA A 65 -2.49 -2.00 -10.99
CA ALA A 65 -3.26 -1.04 -11.76
C ALA A 65 -3.47 0.25 -10.98
N THR A 66 -3.20 1.38 -11.61
CA THR A 66 -3.43 2.71 -11.05
C THR A 66 -4.68 3.31 -11.67
N ILE A 67 -5.67 3.66 -10.86
CA ILE A 67 -6.86 4.41 -11.27
C ILE A 67 -6.60 5.90 -11.02
N THR A 68 -6.70 6.69 -12.07
CA THR A 68 -6.49 8.15 -12.05
C THR A 68 -7.78 8.93 -11.90
N ASP A 69 -8.91 8.37 -12.36
CA ASP A 69 -10.23 8.99 -12.26
C ASP A 69 -11.36 7.94 -12.18
N MET A 70 -12.38 8.20 -11.37
CA MET A 70 -13.60 7.37 -11.25
C MET A 70 -14.90 8.19 -11.40
N SER A 71 -14.81 9.39 -11.99
CA SER A 71 -15.94 10.30 -12.16
C SER A 71 -16.84 9.86 -13.32
N GLU A 72 -18.07 10.38 -13.34
CA GLU A 72 -19.04 10.15 -14.42
C GLU A 72 -19.32 8.66 -14.74
N GLY A 73 -19.11 7.76 -13.78
CA GLY A 73 -19.29 6.32 -13.96
C GLY A 73 -18.26 5.64 -14.87
N LYS A 74 -17.13 6.31 -15.15
CA LYS A 74 -16.00 5.75 -15.90
C LYS A 74 -14.86 5.42 -14.96
N ILE A 75 -14.02 4.46 -15.34
CA ILE A 75 -12.76 4.14 -14.64
C ILE A 75 -11.64 4.44 -15.62
N VAL A 76 -10.79 5.40 -15.30
CA VAL A 76 -9.62 5.78 -16.11
C VAL A 76 -8.38 5.23 -15.44
N LEU A 77 -7.62 4.41 -16.18
CA LEU A 77 -6.37 3.84 -15.72
C LEU A 77 -5.18 4.70 -16.17
N GLU A 78 -4.11 4.70 -15.38
CA GLU A 78 -2.80 5.19 -15.82
C GLU A 78 -2.26 4.28 -16.93
N GLU A 79 -1.63 4.88 -17.94
CA GLU A 79 -0.95 4.10 -18.98
C GLU A 79 0.27 3.37 -18.37
N PRO A 80 0.52 2.10 -18.73
CA PRO A 80 1.70 1.38 -18.26
C PRO A 80 2.98 2.13 -18.62
N SER A 81 3.86 2.35 -17.65
CA SER A 81 5.17 2.98 -17.84
C SER A 81 6.19 2.03 -18.48
#